data_AF-A0A1W9X8I6-F1
#
_entry.id   AF-A0A1W9X8I6-F1
#
_cell.length_a   1.000
_cell.length_b   1.000
_cell.length_c   1.000
_cell.angle_alpha   90.00
_cell.angle_beta   90.00
_cell.angle_gamma   90.00
#
_symmetry.space_group_name_H-M   'P 1'
#
loop_
_entity.id
_entity.type
_entity.pdbx_description
1 polymer ?
#
loop_
_entity_poly.entity_id
_entity_poly.type
_entity_poly.pdbx_seq_one_letter_code
_entity_poly.pdbx_strand_id
1 'polypeptide(L)'
;MHGFYAIPHHDLTLVIEKLFASLNETGSAFIAQATHRSFYVSFYEKYLEVFHEGEGERFVSAEDITKALETLGIEYQVHVITYHEQIQQDDFATVEHYILEEATINSFSEEYSSETAYAPRKTQLNNLLDHKEMGNYLKSLLKDSTYYFPEEIWLISFRKKSSTPT
;
A
#
# COMPACT_ATOMS: atom_id res chain seq x y z
N MET A 1 -13.72 -1.75 -5.16
CA MET A 1 -13.47 -0.75 -4.11
C MET A 1 -11.96 -0.62 -4.06
N HIS A 2 -11.39 0.42 -4.67
CA HIS A 2 -9.94 0.66 -4.58
C HIS A 2 -9.65 1.39 -3.26
N GLY A 3 -8.61 0.96 -2.55
CA GLY A 3 -8.22 1.52 -1.25
C GLY A 3 -7.41 2.81 -1.40
N PHE A 4 -7.06 3.43 -0.26
CA PHE A 4 -6.26 4.66 -0.22
C PHE A 4 -4.86 4.49 -0.82
N TYR A 5 -4.34 3.25 -0.86
CA TYR A 5 -3.02 2.90 -1.42
C TYR A 5 -2.75 3.44 -2.82
N ALA A 6 -3.80 3.67 -3.60
CA ALA A 6 -3.68 4.04 -4.99
C ALA A 6 -3.95 5.53 -5.25
N ILE A 7 -4.33 6.32 -4.24
CA ILE A 7 -4.54 7.77 -4.43
C ILE A 7 -3.20 8.44 -4.77
N PRO A 8 -3.11 9.26 -5.82
CA PRO A 8 -1.90 10.04 -6.08
C PRO A 8 -1.52 10.89 -4.86
N HIS A 9 -0.25 10.86 -4.45
CA HIS A 9 0.20 11.53 -3.22
C HIS A 9 -0.15 13.02 -3.19
N HIS A 10 -0.15 13.69 -4.35
CA HIS A 10 -0.47 15.11 -4.46
C HIS A 10 -1.96 15.41 -4.17
N ASP A 11 -2.85 14.43 -4.34
CA ASP A 11 -4.29 14.55 -4.07
C ASP A 11 -4.68 14.06 -2.68
N LEU A 12 -3.80 13.35 -1.97
CA LEU A 12 -4.14 12.66 -0.72
C LEU A 12 -4.74 13.59 0.34
N THR A 13 -4.11 14.75 0.59
CA THR A 13 -4.60 15.72 1.58
C THR A 13 -6.00 16.23 1.23
N LEU A 14 -6.26 16.52 -0.06
CA LEU A 14 -7.58 16.96 -0.53
C LEU A 14 -8.63 15.86 -0.37
N VAL A 15 -8.27 14.60 -0.63
CA VAL A 15 -9.19 13.47 -0.44
C VAL A 15 -9.54 13.29 1.04
N ILE A 16 -8.55 13.37 1.93
CA ILE A 16 -8.77 13.28 3.39
C ILE A 16 -9.65 14.44 3.88
N GLU A 17 -9.42 15.66 3.40
CA GLU A 17 -10.25 16.83 3.72
C GLU A 17 -11.72 16.59 3.32
N LYS A 18 -11.96 16.12 2.08
CA LYS A 18 -13.31 15.79 1.60
C LYS A 18 -13.96 14.68 2.42
N LEU A 19 -13.21 13.63 2.77
CA LEU A 19 -13.68 12.56 3.64
C LEU A 19 -14.11 13.13 5.00
N PHE A 20 -13.26 13.95 5.63
CA PHE A 20 -13.56 14.56 6.92
C PHE A 20 -14.79 15.49 6.87
N ALA A 21 -14.89 16.32 5.83
CA ALA A 21 -16.02 17.23 5.63
C ALA A 21 -17.35 16.46 5.48
N SER A 22 -17.31 15.27 4.86
CA SER A 22 -18.49 14.42 4.64
C SER A 22 -19.05 13.75 5.90
N LEU A 23 -18.27 13.68 6.98
CA LEU A 23 -18.74 13.13 8.26
C LEU A 23 -19.84 14.02 8.86
N ASN A 24 -20.88 13.41 9.44
CA ASN A 24 -21.81 14.17 10.29
C ASN A 24 -21.15 14.51 11.65
N GLU A 25 -21.80 15.36 12.46
CA GLU A 25 -21.25 15.83 13.75
C GLU A 25 -20.89 14.70 14.75
N THR A 26 -21.55 13.56 14.63
CA THR A 26 -21.31 12.36 15.46
C THR A 26 -20.55 11.26 14.71
N GLY A 27 -20.17 11.53 13.47
CA GLY A 27 -19.60 10.56 12.54
C GLY A 27 -18.15 10.28 12.86
N SER A 28 -17.72 9.05 12.61
CA SER A 28 -16.33 8.63 12.71
C SER A 28 -15.91 7.97 11.40
N ALA A 29 -14.67 8.22 10.99
CA ALA A 29 -14.03 7.54 9.88
C ALA A 29 -13.04 6.50 10.42
N PHE A 30 -12.90 5.41 9.68
CA PHE A 30 -11.89 4.37 9.89
C PHE A 30 -11.20 4.11 8.57
N ILE A 31 -9.87 4.08 8.60
CA ILE A 31 -9.03 3.74 7.46
C ILE A 31 -8.08 2.64 7.92
N ALA A 32 -8.12 1.48 7.25
CA ALA A 32 -7.12 0.44 7.40
C ALA A 32 -6.15 0.56 6.24
N GLN A 33 -4.88 0.83 6.53
CA GLN A 33 -3.85 1.05 5.51
C GLN A 33 -2.53 0.41 5.97
N ALA A 34 -1.76 -0.18 5.05
CA ALA A 34 -0.41 -0.64 5.38
C ALA A 34 0.55 0.49 5.67
N THR A 35 1.53 0.17 6.50
CA THR A 35 2.71 0.99 6.69
C THR A 35 3.83 0.64 5.72
N HIS A 36 4.92 1.40 5.76
CA HIS A 36 6.16 1.04 5.07
C HIS A 36 6.79 -0.28 5.55
N ARG A 37 6.28 -0.88 6.63
CA ARG A 37 6.74 -2.19 7.12
C ARG A 37 5.99 -3.36 6.49
N SER A 38 4.89 -3.11 5.78
CA SER A 38 4.20 -4.12 5.00
C SER A 38 4.98 -4.50 3.75
N PHE A 39 4.85 -5.77 3.36
CA PHE A 39 5.51 -6.32 2.19
C PHE A 39 5.13 -5.56 0.95
N TYR A 40 3.84 -5.39 0.65
CA TYR A 40 3.44 -4.75 -0.62
C TYR A 40 3.92 -3.30 -0.77
N VAL A 41 4.02 -2.53 0.31
CA VAL A 41 4.56 -1.16 0.24
C VAL A 41 6.07 -1.20 0.04
N SER A 42 6.80 -1.91 0.90
CA SER A 42 8.26 -1.97 0.86
C SER A 42 8.81 -2.69 -0.38
N PHE A 43 8.14 -3.75 -0.83
CA PHE A 43 8.48 -4.47 -2.05
C PHE A 43 8.27 -3.61 -3.28
N TYR A 44 7.17 -2.87 -3.37
CA TYR A 44 6.92 -2.03 -4.55
C TYR A 44 7.93 -0.88 -4.63
N GLU A 45 8.27 -0.24 -3.51
CA GLU A 45 9.36 0.74 -3.47
C GLU A 45 10.69 0.13 -3.96
N LYS A 46 11.04 -1.06 -3.45
CA LYS A 46 12.22 -1.83 -3.89
C LYS A 46 12.16 -2.18 -5.38
N TYR A 47 10.98 -2.52 -5.88
CA TYR A 47 10.75 -2.87 -7.28
C TYR A 47 10.98 -1.66 -8.18
N LEU A 48 10.48 -0.47 -7.82
CA LEU A 48 10.75 0.77 -8.54
C LEU A 48 12.25 1.10 -8.53
N GLU A 49 12.93 0.97 -7.39
CA GLU A 49 14.39 1.19 -7.30
C GLU A 49 15.18 0.29 -8.26
N VAL A 50 14.85 -1.00 -8.30
CA VAL A 50 15.62 -2.01 -9.05
C VAL A 50 15.30 -2.01 -10.55
N PHE A 51 14.03 -1.86 -10.92
CA PHE A 51 13.57 -2.07 -12.29
C PHE A 51 13.16 -0.79 -13.02
N HIS A 52 12.98 0.31 -12.28
CA HIS A 52 12.55 1.60 -12.81
C HIS A 52 13.46 2.76 -12.41
N GLU A 53 14.69 2.48 -11.94
CA GLU A 53 15.66 3.51 -11.51
C GLU A 53 15.11 4.45 -10.41
N GLY A 54 14.11 3.98 -9.66
CA GLY A 54 13.39 4.76 -8.64
C GLY A 54 12.30 5.68 -9.21
N GLU A 55 12.04 5.65 -10.52
CA GLU A 55 10.95 6.38 -11.15
C GLU A 55 9.61 5.64 -10.97
N GLY A 56 8.54 6.41 -10.75
CA GLY A 56 7.18 5.91 -10.54
C GLY A 56 6.55 6.42 -9.25
N GLU A 57 5.21 6.42 -9.18
CA GLU A 57 4.50 6.75 -7.94
C GLU A 57 4.42 5.50 -7.06
N ARG A 58 5.00 5.58 -5.86
CA ARG A 58 4.85 4.55 -4.81
C ARG A 58 3.41 4.47 -4.31
N PHE A 59 3.09 3.43 -3.56
CA PHE A 59 1.80 3.36 -2.86
C PHE A 59 1.73 4.37 -1.72
N VAL A 60 0.50 4.84 -1.45
CA VAL A 60 0.19 5.58 -0.22
C VAL A 60 0.29 4.63 0.98
N SER A 61 1.07 5.01 1.97
CA SER A 61 1.20 4.30 3.24
C SER A 61 0.28 4.91 4.31
N ALA A 62 0.13 4.21 5.44
CA ALA A 62 -0.59 4.73 6.59
C ALA A 62 0.09 5.99 7.15
N GLU A 63 1.41 6.05 7.09
CA GLU A 63 2.19 7.22 7.48
C GLU A 63 1.86 8.44 6.62
N ASP A 64 1.62 8.27 5.32
CA ASP A 64 1.16 9.35 4.45
C ASP A 64 -0.22 9.87 4.88
N ILE A 65 -1.12 8.95 5.25
CA ILE A 65 -2.47 9.29 5.71
C ILE A 65 -2.42 10.06 7.03
N THR A 66 -1.62 9.61 8.00
CA THR A 66 -1.48 10.32 9.28
C THR A 66 -0.84 11.69 9.08
N LYS A 67 0.14 11.81 8.18
CA LYS A 67 0.73 13.11 7.83
C LYS A 67 -0.27 14.07 7.17
N ALA A 68 -1.17 13.55 6.33
CA ALA A 68 -2.26 14.35 5.76
C ALA A 68 -3.25 14.82 6.85
N LEU A 69 -3.61 13.94 7.79
CA LEU A 69 -4.46 14.30 8.94
C LEU A 69 -3.80 15.38 9.83
N GLU A 70 -2.50 15.25 10.10
CA GLU A 70 -1.72 16.25 10.85
C GLU A 70 -1.68 17.60 10.16
N THR A 71 -1.48 17.61 8.83
CA THR A 71 -1.49 18.82 8.00
C THR A 71 -2.83 19.56 8.09
N LEU A 72 -3.93 18.80 8.20
CA LEU A 72 -5.29 19.33 8.35
C LEU A 72 -5.66 19.67 9.81
N GLY A 73 -4.79 19.41 10.78
CA GLY A 73 -5.07 19.60 12.21
C GLY A 73 -6.15 18.66 12.75
N ILE A 74 -6.35 17.50 12.11
CA ILE A 74 -7.34 16.50 12.51
C ILE A 74 -6.71 15.56 13.53
N GLU A 75 -7.31 15.45 14.72
CA GLU A 75 -6.90 14.47 15.72
C GLU A 75 -7.33 13.06 15.31
N TYR A 76 -6.43 12.10 15.46
CA TYR A 76 -6.66 10.71 15.09
C TYR A 76 -6.10 9.75 16.15
N GLN A 77 -6.54 8.50 16.09
CA GLN A 77 -6.03 7.39 16.87
C GLN A 77 -5.56 6.28 15.94
N VAL A 78 -4.51 5.57 16.32
CA VAL A 78 -3.95 4.44 15.57
C VAL A 78 -4.04 3.18 16.40
N HIS A 79 -4.58 2.13 15.82
CA HIS A 79 -4.44 0.76 16.32
C HIS A 79 -3.61 -0.05 15.31
N VAL A 80 -2.53 -0.66 15.78
CA VAL A 80 -1.58 -1.39 14.93
C VAL A 80 -1.94 -2.88 14.91
N ILE A 81 -2.01 -3.46 13.72
CA ILE A 81 -2.26 -4.88 13.48
C ILE A 81 -1.07 -5.43 12.69
N THR A 82 -0.40 -6.45 13.23
CA THR A 82 0.74 -7.09 12.57
C THR A 82 0.45 -8.56 12.29
N TYR A 83 0.75 -9.02 11.09
CA TYR A 83 0.64 -10.43 10.72
C TYR A 83 1.67 -10.79 9.64
N HIS A 84 1.70 -12.06 9.23
CA HIS A 84 2.43 -12.49 8.04
C HIS A 84 1.47 -13.17 7.08
N GLU A 85 1.46 -12.74 5.83
CA GLU A 85 0.85 -13.52 4.75
C GLU A 85 1.77 -14.71 4.44
N GLN A 86 1.21 -15.90 4.40
CA GLN A 86 1.98 -17.14 4.30
C GLN A 86 1.62 -17.90 3.03
N ILE A 87 2.59 -18.04 2.14
CA ILE A 87 2.39 -18.72 0.86
C ILE A 87 3.46 -19.81 0.71
N GLN A 88 3.03 -21.04 0.44
CA GLN A 88 3.97 -22.14 0.19
C GLN A 88 4.78 -21.86 -1.08
N GLN A 89 6.09 -22.11 -1.03
CA GLN A 89 6.98 -21.81 -2.14
C GLN A 89 6.65 -22.61 -3.41
N ASP A 90 6.15 -23.83 -3.24
CA ASP A 90 5.77 -24.71 -4.35
C ASP A 90 4.40 -24.34 -4.95
N ASP A 91 3.59 -23.53 -4.27
CA ASP A 91 2.42 -22.86 -4.85
C ASP A 91 2.85 -21.63 -5.66
N PHE A 92 3.59 -21.90 -6.73
CA PHE A 92 4.18 -20.89 -7.59
C PHE A 92 3.14 -19.93 -8.17
N ALA A 93 1.93 -20.42 -8.46
CA ALA A 93 0.85 -19.59 -9.00
C ALA A 93 0.38 -18.54 -7.99
N THR A 94 0.20 -18.93 -6.73
CA THR A 94 -0.19 -17.97 -5.67
C THR A 94 0.95 -17.00 -5.36
N VAL A 95 2.20 -17.46 -5.31
CA VAL A 95 3.36 -16.57 -5.12
C VAL A 95 3.46 -15.55 -6.25
N GLU A 96 3.34 -16.01 -7.51
CA GLU A 96 3.41 -15.14 -8.69
C GLU A 96 2.27 -14.12 -8.69
N HIS A 97 1.03 -14.55 -8.39
CA HIS A 97 -0.11 -13.66 -8.31
C HIS A 97 0.08 -12.59 -7.22
N TYR A 98 0.44 -12.99 -6.01
CA TYR A 98 0.61 -12.08 -4.88
C TYR A 98 1.71 -11.05 -5.14
N ILE A 99 2.86 -11.48 -5.67
CA ILE A 99 4.00 -10.59 -5.93
C ILE A 99 3.72 -9.66 -7.11
N LEU A 100 3.23 -10.19 -8.23
CA LEU A 100 3.13 -9.40 -9.46
C LEU A 100 1.80 -8.66 -9.58
N GLU A 101 0.69 -9.33 -9.32
CA GLU A 101 -0.63 -8.78 -9.60
C GLU A 101 -1.14 -7.95 -8.42
N GLU A 102 -0.79 -8.31 -7.19
CA GLU A 102 -1.20 -7.54 -6.00
C GLU A 102 -0.15 -6.51 -5.57
N ALA A 103 1.14 -6.91 -5.50
CA ALA A 103 2.18 -6.05 -4.94
C ALA A 103 2.93 -5.14 -5.95
N THR A 104 2.60 -5.17 -7.24
CA THR A 104 3.16 -4.19 -8.22
C THR A 104 2.12 -3.33 -8.94
N ILE A 105 0.82 -3.60 -8.80
CA ILE A 105 -0.21 -2.88 -9.56
C ILE A 105 -0.72 -1.68 -8.75
N ASN A 106 -0.43 -0.47 -9.23
CA ASN A 106 -1.02 0.77 -8.76
C ASN A 106 -2.27 1.13 -9.58
N SER A 107 -3.44 1.18 -8.94
CA SER A 107 -4.73 1.35 -9.62
C SER A 107 -5.02 2.78 -10.13
N PHE A 108 -4.09 3.74 -10.03
CA PHE A 108 -4.27 5.12 -10.52
C PHE A 108 -3.18 5.61 -11.48
N SER A 109 -2.21 4.78 -11.92
CA SER A 109 -1.33 5.27 -12.98
C SER A 109 -2.16 5.50 -14.26
N GLU A 110 -1.96 6.64 -14.93
CA GLU A 110 -2.61 6.97 -16.21
C GLU A 110 -2.43 5.85 -17.25
N GLU A 111 -1.36 5.07 -17.08
CA GLU A 111 -1.05 3.82 -17.77
C GLU A 111 -2.22 2.82 -17.81
N TYR A 112 -3.13 2.78 -16.82
CA TYR A 112 -4.29 1.87 -16.82
C TYR A 112 -5.62 2.53 -17.25
N SER A 113 -5.62 3.85 -17.46
CA SER A 113 -6.83 4.62 -17.82
C SER A 113 -7.05 4.79 -19.33
N SER A 114 -6.06 4.44 -20.15
CA SER A 114 -6.17 4.51 -21.61
C SER A 114 -6.40 3.13 -22.21
N GLU A 115 -7.26 3.00 -23.22
CA GLU A 115 -7.38 1.79 -24.06
C GLU A 115 -6.07 1.44 -24.81
N THR A 116 -5.04 2.29 -24.66
CA THR A 116 -3.68 2.14 -25.16
C THR A 116 -2.66 1.79 -24.07
N ALA A 117 -3.13 1.46 -22.86
CA ALA A 117 -2.34 0.95 -21.75
C ALA A 117 -1.35 -0.08 -22.29
N TYR A 118 -0.08 0.31 -22.35
CA TYR A 118 1.00 -0.62 -22.64
C TYR A 118 0.96 -1.59 -21.46
N ALA A 119 0.28 -2.73 -21.61
CA ALA A 119 0.26 -3.75 -20.58
C ALA A 119 1.73 -3.98 -20.23
N PRO A 120 2.20 -3.64 -19.01
CA PRO A 120 3.59 -3.81 -18.68
C PRO A 120 3.89 -5.27 -18.99
N ARG A 121 4.93 -5.52 -19.80
CA ARG A 121 5.30 -6.89 -20.17
C ARG A 121 5.28 -7.66 -18.88
N LYS A 122 4.37 -8.64 -18.74
CA LYS A 122 4.23 -9.39 -17.49
C LYS A 122 5.61 -9.86 -17.09
N THR A 123 6.20 -9.19 -16.10
CA THR A 123 7.49 -9.58 -15.55
C THR A 123 7.21 -10.93 -14.93
N GLN A 124 7.82 -12.00 -15.42
CA GLN A 124 7.60 -13.32 -14.82
C GLN A 124 8.25 -13.34 -13.44
N LEU A 125 7.68 -14.09 -12.50
CA LEU A 125 8.27 -14.23 -11.16
C LEU A 125 9.74 -14.68 -11.23
N ASN A 126 10.09 -15.53 -12.19
CA ASN A 126 11.47 -15.96 -12.42
C ASN A 126 12.43 -14.80 -12.70
N ASN A 127 12.01 -13.75 -13.41
CA ASN A 127 12.86 -12.58 -13.67
C ASN A 127 13.20 -11.84 -12.36
N LEU A 128 12.24 -11.77 -11.42
CA LEU A 128 12.48 -11.20 -10.09
C LEU A 128 13.43 -12.07 -9.27
N LEU A 129 13.23 -13.39 -9.29
CA LEU A 129 14.02 -14.36 -8.55
C LEU A 129 15.46 -14.49 -9.06
N ASP A 130 15.66 -14.35 -10.37
CA ASP A 130 16.97 -14.43 -11.04
C ASP A 130 17.77 -13.12 -10.90
N HIS A 131 17.09 -11.98 -10.68
CA HIS A 131 17.77 -10.73 -10.41
C HIS A 131 18.47 -10.79 -9.04
N LYS A 132 19.77 -10.51 -9.00
CA LYS A 132 20.61 -10.73 -7.80
C LYS A 132 20.07 -10.03 -6.55
N GLU A 133 19.71 -8.75 -6.65
CA GLU A 133 19.25 -7.97 -5.50
C GLU A 133 17.83 -8.37 -5.07
N MET A 134 16.86 -8.25 -5.97
CA MET A 134 15.47 -8.65 -5.72
C MET A 134 15.31 -10.11 -5.31
N GLY A 135 16.01 -11.04 -5.98
CA GLY A 135 15.99 -12.46 -5.63
C GLY A 135 16.55 -12.73 -4.24
N ASN A 136 17.59 -12.01 -3.81
CA ASN A 136 18.09 -12.11 -2.43
C ASN A 136 17.08 -11.56 -1.41
N TYR A 137 16.42 -10.45 -1.74
CA TYR A 137 15.34 -9.89 -0.92
C TYR A 137 14.19 -10.89 -0.76
N LEU A 138 13.65 -11.42 -1.85
CA LEU A 138 12.55 -12.39 -1.79
C LEU A 138 12.95 -13.68 -1.06
N LYS A 139 14.17 -14.19 -1.27
CA LYS A 139 14.69 -15.36 -0.53
C LYS A 139 14.83 -15.09 0.97
N SER A 140 15.05 -13.86 1.39
CA SER A 140 15.12 -13.52 2.83
C SER A 140 13.77 -13.68 3.55
N LEU A 141 12.66 -13.68 2.80
CA LEU A 141 11.30 -13.89 3.30
C LEU A 141 10.90 -15.37 3.34
N LEU A 142 11.73 -16.25 2.79
CA LEU A 142 11.47 -17.69 2.70
C LEU A 142 12.05 -18.42 3.91
N LYS A 143 11.21 -19.17 4.62
CA LYS A 143 11.62 -20.04 5.74
C LYS A 143 10.90 -21.37 5.64
N ASP A 144 11.67 -22.47 5.72
CA ASP A 144 11.12 -23.84 5.71
C ASP A 144 10.15 -24.07 4.53
N SER A 145 10.53 -23.61 3.33
CA SER A 145 9.72 -23.68 2.08
C SER A 145 8.40 -22.90 2.10
N THR A 146 8.23 -21.95 3.03
CA THR A 146 7.08 -21.03 3.09
C THR A 146 7.57 -19.59 3.06
N TYR A 147 7.00 -18.76 2.20
CA TYR A 147 7.20 -17.31 2.24
C TYR A 147 6.40 -16.72 3.40
N TYR A 148 7.02 -15.80 4.14
CA TYR A 148 6.41 -15.02 5.20
C TYR A 148 6.51 -13.55 4.81
N PHE A 149 5.45 -13.03 4.21
CA PHE A 149 5.38 -11.62 3.81
C PHE A 149 4.89 -10.79 5.00
N PRO A 150 5.73 -9.92 5.59
CA PRO A 150 5.34 -9.17 6.77
C PRO A 150 4.25 -8.16 6.42
N GLU A 151 3.26 -8.02 7.30
CA GLU A 151 2.20 -7.04 7.16
C GLU A 151 2.03 -6.25 8.46
N GLU A 152 2.03 -4.92 8.36
CA GLU A 152 1.69 -4.01 9.44
C GLU A 152 0.65 -3.02 8.94
N ILE A 153 -0.58 -3.17 9.44
CA ILE A 153 -1.71 -2.33 9.09
C ILE A 153 -2.00 -1.39 10.26
N TRP A 154 -2.16 -0.11 9.96
CA TRP A 154 -2.72 0.84 10.89
C TRP A 154 -4.21 0.99 10.63
N LEU A 155 -5.01 0.68 11.65
CA LEU A 155 -6.40 1.10 11.73
C LEU A 155 -6.43 2.51 12.33
N ILE A 156 -6.52 3.50 11.44
CA ILE A 156 -6.58 4.91 11.76
C ILE A 156 -8.04 5.29 11.94
N SER A 157 -8.37 5.94 13.06
CA SER A 157 -9.72 6.46 13.30
C SER A 157 -9.69 7.93 13.68
N PHE A 158 -10.68 8.69 13.19
CA PHE A 158 -10.83 10.11 13.47
C PHE A 158 -12.29 10.54 13.36
N ARG A 159 -12.64 11.66 13.98
CA ARG A 159 -14.01 12.20 14.03
C ARG A 159 -13.99 13.72 14.16
N LYS A 160 -15.12 14.36 13.88
CA LYS A 160 -15.30 15.79 14.18
C LYS A 160 -15.25 16.00 15.69
N LYS A 161 -14.63 17.10 16.13
CA LYS A 161 -14.71 17.51 17.54
C LYS A 161 -16.15 17.88 17.83
N SER A 162 -16.72 17.29 18.89
CA SER A 162 -18.05 17.68 19.35
C SER A 162 -18.01 19.16 19.72
N SER A 163 -18.78 19.97 19.01
CA SER A 163 -19.04 21.36 19.38
C SER A 163 -19.91 21.35 20.64
N THR A 164 -19.28 21.20 21.80
CA THR A 164 -19.98 21.39 23.08
C THR A 164 -20.39 22.87 23.13
N PRO A 165 -21.68 23.21 23.29
CA PRO A 165 -22.06 24.60 23.55
C PRO A 165 -21.49 24.98 24.91
N THR A 166 -20.63 26.00 24.94
CA THR A 166 -20.28 26.75 26.16
C THR A 166 -21.46 27.57 26.64
#